data_AF-A0A9W7FGH2-F1
#
_entry.id   AF-A0A9W7FGH2-F1
#
_cell.length_a   1.000
_cell.length_b   1.000
_cell.length_c   1.000
_cell.angle_alpha   90.00
_cell.angle_beta   90.00
_cell.angle_gamma   90.00
#
_symmetry.space_group_name_H-M   'P 1'
#
loop_
_entity.id
_entity.type
_entity.pdbx_description
1 polymer ?
#
loop_
_entity_poly.entity_id
_entity_poly.type
_entity_poly.pdbx_seq_one_letter_code
_entity_poly.pdbx_strand_id
1 'polypeptide(L)'
;LTPLASIANDEEDASRQWGLGSKHHWTGDDSTIYRGTSTTYSTIGDVLLTKPQTFVYKRAGKNLVNQELQLCLSYAGSRVRCTFVHAPAWEKGKPETGLPDGLRFLRCTVVKESSTLPNFDRSEEVGGDEPDPEKAYFFRPTPPFEWQYIHKGTSWTWGPTKGDEGWALPSVEEADAWHSRPRGDGPNVWSLRLGSILLQCPDFLPRGTNVSVLDTLFRLAWIPNPHRMLRAEASVIAMREIEMESEEGVRVGRPERGSFRVDVLEKVGEPESQLEKEQQH
;
A
#
# COMPACT_ATOMS: atom_id res chain seq x y z
N LEU A 1 28.88 3.93 -22.12
CA LEU A 1 27.64 4.47 -22.71
C LEU A 1 26.71 3.31 -22.95
N THR A 2 25.92 2.96 -21.95
CA THR A 2 24.87 1.93 -22.05
C THR A 2 23.65 2.60 -22.69
N PRO A 3 22.98 2.01 -23.69
CA PRO A 3 21.84 2.65 -24.33
C PRO A 3 20.71 2.83 -23.31
N LEU A 4 20.08 3.99 -23.32
CA LEU A 4 18.79 4.24 -22.68
C LEU A 4 17.80 3.17 -23.16
N ALA A 5 17.34 2.33 -22.23
CA ALA A 5 16.25 1.41 -22.49
C ALA A 5 15.02 2.21 -22.97
N SER A 6 14.36 1.65 -23.97
CA SER A 6 13.45 2.29 -24.92
C SER A 6 12.17 2.90 -24.31
N ILE A 7 11.92 4.16 -24.65
CA ILE A 7 10.63 4.89 -24.54
C ILE A 7 9.46 4.18 -25.27
N ALA A 8 9.75 3.19 -26.13
CA ALA A 8 8.74 2.43 -26.88
C ALA A 8 7.90 1.45 -26.02
N ASN A 9 8.36 1.06 -24.82
CA ASN A 9 7.61 0.11 -23.97
C ASN A 9 6.54 0.77 -23.09
N ASP A 10 6.58 2.10 -22.91
CA ASP A 10 5.73 2.78 -21.94
C ASP A 10 4.25 2.76 -22.32
N GLU A 11 3.90 2.80 -23.61
CA GLU A 11 2.50 2.77 -24.06
C GLU A 11 1.87 1.38 -23.99
N GLU A 12 2.64 0.33 -24.28
CA GLU A 12 2.19 -1.06 -24.17
C GLU A 12 2.04 -1.46 -22.69
N ASP A 13 2.99 -1.08 -21.84
CA ASP A 13 2.90 -1.28 -20.40
C ASP A 13 1.76 -0.46 -19.77
N ALA A 14 1.57 0.80 -20.17
CA ALA A 14 0.44 1.60 -19.71
C ALA A 14 -0.90 0.99 -20.15
N SER A 15 -0.98 0.45 -21.38
CA SER A 15 -2.18 -0.20 -21.89
C SER A 15 -2.47 -1.53 -21.18
N ARG A 16 -1.42 -2.32 -20.87
CA ARG A 16 -1.53 -3.55 -20.09
C ARG A 16 -1.93 -3.27 -18.64
N GLN A 17 -1.31 -2.28 -18.00
CA GLN A 17 -1.67 -1.84 -16.64
C GLN A 17 -3.10 -1.29 -16.60
N TRP A 18 -3.52 -0.53 -17.62
CA TRP A 18 -4.90 -0.08 -17.74
C TRP A 18 -5.88 -1.25 -17.93
N GLY A 19 -5.52 -2.24 -18.75
CA GLY A 19 -6.31 -3.47 -18.95
C GLY A 19 -6.48 -4.26 -17.65
N LEU A 20 -5.41 -4.42 -16.88
CA LEU A 20 -5.45 -5.07 -15.56
C LEU A 20 -6.26 -4.26 -14.55
N GLY A 21 -6.07 -2.93 -14.52
CA GLY A 21 -6.85 -2.01 -13.71
C GLY A 21 -8.34 -2.09 -14.03
N SER A 22 -8.70 -2.11 -15.30
CA SER A 22 -10.09 -2.23 -15.76
C SER A 22 -10.67 -3.61 -15.43
N LYS A 23 -9.89 -4.68 -15.59
CA LYS A 23 -10.40 -6.01 -15.31
C LYS A 23 -10.67 -6.24 -13.81
N HIS A 24 -9.82 -5.72 -12.93
CA HIS A 24 -9.81 -6.11 -11.51
C HIS A 24 -10.20 -5.01 -10.54
N HIS A 25 -10.12 -3.74 -10.95
CA HIS A 25 -10.48 -2.60 -10.10
C HIS A 25 -11.65 -1.81 -10.69
N TRP A 26 -11.74 -1.64 -12.01
CA TRP A 26 -12.82 -0.92 -12.67
C TRP A 26 -13.59 -1.88 -13.56
N THR A 27 -14.33 -2.82 -12.95
CA THR A 27 -15.22 -3.77 -13.64
C THR A 27 -15.76 -3.09 -14.89
N GLY A 28 -15.34 -3.58 -16.07
CA GLY A 28 -15.26 -2.84 -17.35
C GLY A 28 -16.56 -2.30 -17.93
N ASP A 29 -17.59 -2.19 -17.11
CA ASP A 29 -18.81 -1.45 -17.36
C ASP A 29 -18.69 -0.08 -16.65
N ASP A 30 -18.76 1.00 -17.43
CA ASP A 30 -18.69 2.41 -16.98
C ASP A 30 -19.77 2.78 -15.91
N SER A 31 -20.61 1.80 -15.54
CA SER A 31 -21.69 1.87 -14.57
C SER A 31 -21.27 1.50 -13.13
N THR A 32 -20.08 0.95 -12.90
CA THR A 32 -19.70 0.50 -11.55
C THR A 32 -19.41 1.68 -10.62
N ILE A 33 -20.29 1.88 -9.64
CA ILE A 33 -20.18 2.93 -8.63
C ILE A 33 -19.60 2.31 -7.35
N TYR A 34 -18.46 2.82 -6.90
CA TYR A 34 -17.95 2.51 -5.56
C TYR A 34 -18.42 3.58 -4.58
N ARG A 35 -18.95 3.15 -3.44
CA ARG A 35 -19.35 4.04 -2.34
C ARG A 35 -18.56 3.69 -1.11
N GLY A 36 -18.16 4.71 -0.35
CA GLY A 36 -17.26 4.48 0.75
C GLY A 36 -16.95 5.70 1.58
N THR A 37 -15.91 5.58 2.39
CA THR A 37 -15.37 6.66 3.20
C THR A 37 -13.89 6.87 2.87
N SER A 38 -13.50 8.13 2.75
CA SER A 38 -12.11 8.55 2.68
C SER A 38 -11.74 9.19 4.01
N THR A 39 -10.69 8.68 4.64
CA THR A 39 -10.18 9.22 5.91
C THR A 39 -8.70 9.55 5.79
N THR A 40 -8.34 10.79 6.08
CA THR A 40 -6.96 11.28 6.09
C THR A 40 -6.43 11.27 7.52
N TYR A 41 -5.23 10.73 7.70
CA TYR A 41 -4.55 10.61 8.99
C TYR A 41 -3.26 11.43 9.00
N SER A 42 -2.94 12.00 10.16
CA SER A 42 -1.70 12.75 10.41
C SER A 42 -0.51 11.82 10.62
N THR A 43 0.68 12.40 10.81
CA THR A 43 1.90 11.68 11.17
C THR A 43 1.82 10.93 12.51
N ILE A 44 0.93 11.33 13.41
CA ILE A 44 0.72 10.64 14.69
C ILE A 44 -0.49 9.70 14.66
N GLY A 45 -1.14 9.54 13.50
CA GLY A 45 -2.31 8.67 13.33
C GLY A 45 -3.65 9.33 13.67
N ASP A 46 -3.68 10.63 13.98
CA ASP A 46 -4.92 11.35 14.25
C ASP A 46 -5.74 11.55 12.98
N VAL A 47 -7.06 11.45 13.11
CA VAL A 47 -7.98 11.74 12.02
C VAL A 47 -7.98 13.24 11.73
N LEU A 48 -7.48 13.63 10.56
CA LEU A 48 -7.52 15.01 10.08
C LEU A 48 -8.83 15.33 9.35
N LEU A 49 -9.34 14.34 8.60
CA LEU A 49 -10.54 14.51 7.79
C LEU A 49 -11.20 13.18 7.49
N THR A 50 -12.51 13.09 7.64
CA THR A 50 -13.32 11.99 7.11
C THR A 50 -14.40 12.54 6.20
N LYS A 51 -14.54 11.97 5.00
CA LYS A 51 -15.60 12.32 4.05
C LYS A 51 -16.22 11.06 3.45
N PRO A 52 -17.56 10.97 3.35
CA PRO A 52 -18.18 10.00 2.45
C PRO A 52 -17.79 10.32 1.02
N GLN A 53 -17.53 9.30 0.21
CA GLN A 53 -17.18 9.46 -1.19
C GLN A 53 -17.91 8.45 -2.06
N THR A 54 -18.33 8.95 -3.22
CA THR A 54 -18.86 8.13 -4.32
C THR A 54 -17.88 8.27 -5.46
N PHE A 55 -17.27 7.17 -5.88
CA PHE A 55 -16.31 7.15 -6.97
C PHE A 55 -16.98 6.56 -8.21
N VAL A 56 -17.05 7.37 -9.25
CA VAL A 56 -17.31 6.94 -10.61
C VAL A 56 -16.00 7.05 -11.37
N TYR A 57 -15.39 5.91 -11.69
CA TYR A 57 -14.13 5.90 -12.43
C TYR A 57 -14.41 6.16 -13.89
N LYS A 58 -13.81 7.21 -14.43
CA LYS A 58 -13.78 7.49 -15.86
C LYS A 58 -12.32 7.59 -16.29
N ARG A 59 -12.02 7.12 -17.50
CA ARG A 59 -10.69 7.32 -18.10
C ARG A 59 -10.46 8.83 -18.29
N ALA A 60 -9.65 9.43 -17.42
CA ALA A 60 -9.21 10.79 -17.60
C ALA A 60 -8.08 10.81 -18.66
N GLY A 61 -8.16 11.76 -19.60
CA GLY A 61 -7.03 12.08 -20.46
C GLY A 61 -5.81 12.48 -19.63
N LYS A 62 -4.62 12.04 -20.06
CA LYS A 62 -3.32 12.29 -19.42
C LYS A 62 -3.23 13.74 -18.94
N ASN A 63 -3.26 13.97 -17.61
CA ASN A 63 -2.68 15.14 -16.92
C ASN A 63 -3.02 15.07 -15.42
N LEU A 64 -2.05 14.68 -14.60
CA LEU A 64 -1.86 15.16 -13.21
C LEU A 64 -0.54 14.58 -12.69
N VAL A 65 0.41 15.48 -12.43
CA VAL A 65 1.73 15.16 -11.86
C VAL A 65 1.64 15.44 -10.37
N ASN A 66 1.08 14.50 -9.61
CA ASN A 66 1.22 14.49 -8.15
C ASN A 66 2.22 13.39 -7.77
N GLN A 67 3.18 13.68 -6.89
CA GLN A 67 4.09 12.69 -6.31
C GLN A 67 3.38 11.90 -5.22
N GLU A 68 2.33 11.17 -5.60
CA GLU A 68 1.51 10.36 -4.71
C GLU A 68 1.75 8.89 -5.03
N LEU A 69 2.03 8.08 -4.01
CA LEU A 69 1.97 6.63 -4.14
C LEU A 69 0.61 6.16 -3.62
N GLN A 70 -0.11 5.41 -4.44
CA GLN A 70 -1.34 4.73 -4.04
C GLN A 70 -1.19 3.22 -4.12
N LEU A 71 -1.47 2.53 -3.01
CA LEU A 71 -1.67 1.08 -2.97
C LEU A 71 -3.16 0.77 -2.93
N CYS A 72 -3.58 -0.30 -3.59
CA CYS A 72 -4.96 -0.73 -3.69
C CYS A 72 -5.07 -2.25 -3.50
N LEU A 73 -5.94 -2.68 -2.61
CA LEU A 73 -6.33 -4.08 -2.44
C LEU A 73 -7.83 -4.22 -2.70
N SER A 74 -8.23 -5.30 -3.35
CA SER A 74 -9.63 -5.60 -3.66
C SER A 74 -10.03 -7.01 -3.19
N TYR A 75 -11.26 -7.12 -2.68
CA TYR A 75 -11.85 -8.37 -2.23
C TYR A 75 -13.37 -8.30 -2.33
N ALA A 76 -14.02 -9.26 -2.99
CA ALA A 76 -15.48 -9.40 -3.03
C ALA A 76 -16.27 -8.10 -3.32
N GLY A 77 -15.88 -7.35 -4.36
CA GLY A 77 -16.51 -6.06 -4.72
C GLY A 77 -16.18 -4.89 -3.77
N SER A 78 -15.33 -5.13 -2.78
CA SER A 78 -14.84 -4.14 -1.82
C SER A 78 -13.36 -3.84 -2.05
N ARG A 79 -12.92 -2.62 -1.71
CA ARG A 79 -11.54 -2.18 -1.90
C ARG A 79 -11.05 -1.31 -0.75
N VAL A 80 -9.76 -1.45 -0.46
CA VAL A 80 -8.99 -0.54 0.37
C VAL A 80 -7.95 0.14 -0.49
N ARG A 81 -7.95 1.47 -0.53
CA ARG A 81 -6.91 2.27 -1.17
C ARG A 81 -6.19 3.10 -0.12
N CYS A 82 -4.87 3.15 -0.19
CA CYS A 82 -4.07 4.01 0.66
C CYS A 82 -3.17 4.89 -0.20
N THR A 83 -3.31 6.20 -0.05
CA THR A 83 -2.38 7.17 -0.62
C THR A 83 -1.43 7.66 0.47
N PHE A 84 -0.13 7.54 0.23
CA PHE A 84 0.90 8.10 1.10
C PHE A 84 1.40 9.42 0.52
N VAL A 85 1.57 10.43 1.38
CA VAL A 85 2.05 11.75 1.00
C VAL A 85 3.28 12.07 1.83
N HIS A 86 4.38 12.34 1.14
CA HIS A 86 5.61 12.84 1.72
C HIS A 86 5.84 14.29 1.28
N ALA A 87 6.50 15.06 2.13
CA ALA A 87 6.83 16.46 1.89
C ALA A 87 8.35 16.67 1.91
N PRO A 88 8.88 17.64 1.13
CA PRO A 88 10.27 18.07 1.21
C PRO A 88 10.73 18.34 2.65
N ALA A 89 11.91 17.86 3.00
CA ALA A 89 12.50 18.06 4.31
C ALA A 89 13.99 18.40 4.20
N TRP A 90 14.41 19.39 4.99
CA TRP A 90 15.80 19.80 5.16
C TRP A 90 16.29 19.39 6.55
N GLU A 91 17.59 19.19 6.68
CA GLU A 91 18.21 18.91 7.96
C GLU A 91 17.94 20.04 8.96
N LYS A 92 17.67 19.66 10.20
CA LYS A 92 17.33 20.62 11.25
C LYS A 92 18.45 21.66 11.41
N GLY A 93 18.09 22.94 11.28
CA GLY A 93 19.02 24.06 11.44
C GLY A 93 19.69 24.50 10.14
N LYS A 94 19.46 23.83 9.00
CA LYS A 94 19.83 24.33 7.68
C LYS A 94 18.74 25.24 7.11
N PRO A 95 19.09 26.28 6.34
CA PRO A 95 18.11 27.07 5.61
C PRO A 95 17.38 26.20 4.58
N GLU A 96 16.08 26.43 4.40
CA GLU A 96 15.25 25.79 3.38
C GLU A 96 15.53 26.37 1.98
N THR A 97 16.80 26.30 1.57
CA THR A 97 17.29 26.81 0.29
C THR A 97 17.93 25.69 -0.50
N GLY A 98 17.63 25.60 -1.80
CA GLY A 98 18.13 24.54 -2.67
C GLY A 98 17.32 23.23 -2.57
N LEU A 99 17.94 22.11 -2.96
CA LEU A 99 17.28 20.81 -2.94
C LEU A 99 17.07 20.30 -1.49
N PRO A 100 15.92 19.69 -1.18
CA PRO A 100 15.69 19.10 0.13
C PRO A 100 16.60 17.88 0.35
N ASP A 101 16.97 17.65 1.60
CA ASP A 101 17.81 16.51 2.02
C ASP A 101 17.06 15.17 1.96
N GLY A 102 15.73 15.22 1.87
CA GLY A 102 14.89 14.05 1.64
C GLY A 102 13.41 14.42 1.64
N LEU A 103 12.56 13.40 1.73
CA LEU A 103 11.11 13.55 1.88
C LEU A 103 10.67 12.95 3.21
N ARG A 104 9.95 13.70 4.02
CA ARG A 104 9.38 13.23 5.29
C ARG A 104 7.90 12.88 5.11
N PHE A 105 7.46 11.79 5.71
CA PHE A 105 6.06 11.42 5.75
C PHE A 105 5.23 12.56 6.37
N LEU A 106 4.15 12.95 5.69
CA LEU A 106 3.29 14.03 6.11
C LEU A 106 1.91 13.52 6.55
N ARG A 107 1.32 12.64 5.74
CA ARG A 107 -0.04 12.11 5.96
C ARG A 107 -0.31 10.93 5.05
N CYS A 108 -1.32 10.15 5.41
CA CYS A 108 -1.91 9.17 4.49
C CYS A 108 -3.42 9.39 4.36
N THR A 109 -4.00 8.90 3.28
CA THR A 109 -5.45 8.85 3.08
C THR A 109 -5.87 7.43 2.77
N VAL A 110 -6.75 6.88 3.61
CA VAL A 110 -7.33 5.55 3.45
C VAL A 110 -8.74 5.69 2.93
N VAL A 111 -9.01 5.06 1.79
CA VAL A 111 -10.34 4.94 1.22
C VAL A 111 -10.82 3.51 1.38
N LYS A 112 -11.95 3.34 2.04
CA LYS A 112 -12.67 2.07 2.20
C LYS A 112 -13.95 2.16 1.39
N GLU A 113 -14.14 1.31 0.39
CA GLU A 113 -15.25 1.45 -0.55
C GLU A 113 -15.76 0.09 -1.06
N SER A 114 -17.04 0.01 -1.38
CA SER A 114 -17.69 -1.18 -1.92
C SER A 114 -18.60 -0.82 -3.09
N SER A 115 -18.64 -1.70 -4.09
CA SER A 115 -19.60 -1.64 -5.20
C SER A 115 -20.87 -2.48 -4.94
N THR A 116 -20.85 -3.35 -3.93
CA THR A 116 -21.95 -4.27 -3.61
C THR A 116 -22.79 -3.80 -2.43
N LEU A 117 -22.29 -2.87 -1.61
CA LEU A 117 -23.02 -2.33 -0.46
C LEU A 117 -23.64 -0.98 -0.84
N PRO A 118 -24.97 -0.90 -1.06
CA PRO A 118 -25.63 0.31 -1.53
C PRO A 118 -25.61 1.45 -0.50
N ASN A 119 -25.57 1.11 0.80
CA ASN A 119 -25.41 2.03 1.92
C ASN A 119 -24.18 1.57 2.71
N PHE A 120 -23.08 2.29 2.57
CA PHE A 120 -21.88 2.10 3.39
C PHE A 120 -22.20 2.62 4.80
N ASP A 121 -23.08 1.92 5.52
CA ASP A 121 -23.38 2.23 6.91
C ASP A 121 -22.31 1.59 7.78
N ARG A 122 -21.67 2.38 8.64
CA ARG A 122 -20.65 1.92 9.60
C ARG A 122 -21.23 0.94 10.63
N SER A 123 -22.55 0.74 10.62
CA SER A 123 -23.29 -0.05 11.60
C SER A 123 -23.36 -1.55 11.31
N GLU A 124 -23.11 -2.03 10.08
CA GLU A 124 -23.12 -3.48 9.79
C GLU A 124 -21.87 -4.23 10.32
N GLU A 125 -21.11 -3.60 11.21
CA GLU A 125 -19.73 -3.96 11.56
C GLU A 125 -19.54 -4.58 12.94
N VAL A 126 -20.63 -4.86 13.66
CA VAL A 126 -20.55 -5.42 15.01
C VAL A 126 -21.63 -6.49 15.18
N GLY A 127 -21.26 -7.76 15.12
CA GLY A 127 -22.02 -8.82 15.80
C GLY A 127 -22.93 -9.72 14.98
N GLY A 128 -22.47 -10.24 13.84
CA GLY A 128 -22.97 -11.54 13.37
C GLY A 128 -22.07 -12.65 13.93
N ASP A 129 -22.66 -13.72 14.48
CA ASP A 129 -21.94 -14.83 15.13
C ASP A 129 -21.03 -15.61 14.17
N GLU A 130 -21.14 -15.40 12.85
CA GLU A 130 -20.21 -15.97 11.87
C GLU A 130 -19.94 -14.99 10.71
N PRO A 131 -18.66 -14.68 10.42
CA PRO A 131 -18.29 -13.84 9.28
C PRO A 131 -18.45 -14.61 7.98
N ASP A 132 -19.21 -14.04 7.06
CA ASP A 132 -19.41 -14.56 5.72
C ASP A 132 -18.08 -14.50 4.95
N PRO A 133 -17.51 -15.65 4.53
CA PRO A 133 -16.22 -15.68 3.86
C PRO A 133 -16.24 -14.96 2.50
N GLU A 134 -17.42 -14.79 1.89
CA GLU A 134 -17.58 -14.09 0.62
C GLU A 134 -17.75 -12.58 0.78
N LYS A 135 -17.79 -12.06 2.01
CA LYS A 135 -17.92 -10.62 2.28
C LYS A 135 -16.65 -10.01 2.85
N ALA A 136 -16.49 -8.71 2.62
CA ALA A 136 -15.38 -7.93 3.14
C ALA A 136 -15.82 -7.13 4.37
N TYR A 137 -14.95 -7.07 5.39
CA TYR A 137 -15.19 -6.34 6.63
C TYR A 137 -14.11 -5.25 6.82
N PHE A 138 -14.55 -3.99 6.92
CA PHE A 138 -13.65 -2.83 6.86
C PHE A 138 -13.27 -2.25 8.22
N PHE A 139 -14.14 -2.30 9.21
CA PHE A 139 -13.94 -1.69 10.52
C PHE A 139 -14.21 -2.66 11.67
N ARG A 140 -14.26 -3.96 11.38
CA ARG A 140 -14.16 -4.98 12.43
C ARG A 140 -12.86 -4.73 13.22
N PRO A 141 -12.94 -4.59 14.55
CA PRO A 141 -11.76 -4.65 15.38
C PRO A 141 -11.08 -6.00 15.15
N THR A 142 -9.90 -5.98 14.54
CA THR A 142 -9.07 -7.19 14.37
C THR A 142 -8.15 -7.25 15.58
N PRO A 143 -8.32 -8.24 16.48
CA PRO A 143 -7.44 -8.40 17.62
C PRO A 143 -5.97 -8.49 17.19
N PRO A 144 -5.01 -7.99 18.01
CA PRO A 144 -3.60 -7.99 17.64
C PRO A 144 -3.03 -9.37 17.28
N PHE A 145 -3.56 -10.45 17.85
CA PHE A 145 -3.13 -11.82 17.58
C PHE A 145 -3.61 -12.37 16.23
N GLU A 146 -4.71 -11.87 15.65
CA GLU A 146 -5.14 -12.32 14.32
C GLU A 146 -4.14 -11.90 13.22
N TRP A 147 -3.32 -10.88 13.50
CA TRP A 147 -2.19 -10.47 12.65
C TRP A 147 -0.95 -11.35 12.81
N GLN A 148 -0.98 -12.34 13.70
CA GLN A 148 0.16 -13.21 14.03
C GLN A 148 -0.09 -14.67 13.64
N TYR A 149 -1.22 -14.96 12.99
CA TYR A 149 -1.52 -16.30 12.52
C TYR A 149 -0.49 -16.80 11.50
N ILE A 150 -0.38 -18.12 11.40
CA ILE A 150 0.42 -18.75 10.37
C ILE A 150 -0.37 -18.65 9.07
N HIS A 151 0.29 -18.08 8.05
CA HIS A 151 -0.31 -17.83 6.75
C HIS A 151 0.42 -18.63 5.66
N LYS A 152 -0.33 -19.12 4.67
CA LYS A 152 0.20 -19.66 3.41
C LYS A 152 -0.48 -18.98 2.23
N GLY A 153 0.04 -19.10 1.03
CA GLY A 153 -0.69 -18.61 -0.14
C GLY A 153 0.16 -18.46 -1.38
N THR A 154 -0.04 -17.37 -2.11
CA THR A 154 0.72 -17.04 -3.31
C THR A 154 1.29 -15.63 -3.22
N SER A 155 2.47 -15.46 -3.78
CA SER A 155 3.14 -14.16 -3.92
C SER A 155 3.40 -13.91 -5.40
N TRP A 156 3.23 -12.66 -5.80
CA TRP A 156 3.57 -12.16 -7.12
C TRP A 156 4.39 -10.89 -6.96
N THR A 157 5.47 -10.77 -7.72
CA THR A 157 6.31 -9.58 -7.71
C THR A 157 6.57 -9.10 -9.13
N TRP A 158 6.82 -7.81 -9.26
CA TRP A 158 7.37 -7.17 -10.43
C TRP A 158 8.61 -6.39 -10.01
N GLY A 159 9.68 -6.50 -10.79
CA GLY A 159 10.86 -5.66 -10.67
C GLY A 159 11.48 -5.34 -12.04
N PRO A 160 12.23 -4.25 -12.16
CA PRO A 160 12.77 -3.77 -13.44
C PRO A 160 13.76 -4.76 -14.08
N THR A 161 14.47 -5.56 -13.27
CA THR A 161 15.47 -6.51 -13.78
C THR A 161 14.89 -7.88 -14.10
N LYS A 162 13.92 -8.35 -13.31
CA LYS A 162 13.39 -9.72 -13.40
C LYS A 162 12.00 -9.83 -14.03
N GLY A 163 11.29 -8.71 -14.19
CA GLY A 163 9.92 -8.70 -14.66
C GLY A 163 8.95 -9.28 -13.64
N ASP A 164 7.87 -9.89 -14.15
CA ASP A 164 6.82 -10.54 -13.36
C ASP A 164 7.29 -11.94 -12.90
N GLU A 165 7.29 -12.19 -11.59
CA GLU A 165 7.55 -13.52 -11.00
C GLU A 165 6.44 -13.89 -10.01
N GLY A 166 6.11 -15.18 -9.92
CA GLY A 166 5.10 -15.69 -9.00
C GLY A 166 5.52 -17.02 -8.37
N TRP A 167 5.20 -17.21 -7.10
CA TRP A 167 5.50 -18.45 -6.38
C TRP A 167 4.47 -18.76 -5.29
N ALA A 168 4.40 -20.03 -4.92
CA ALA A 168 3.64 -20.47 -3.76
C ALA A 168 4.43 -20.19 -2.47
N LEU A 169 3.72 -19.68 -1.46
CA LEU A 169 4.22 -19.50 -0.10
C LEU A 169 3.64 -20.64 0.77
N PRO A 170 4.37 -21.74 0.99
CA PRO A 170 3.87 -22.84 1.84
C PRO A 170 3.65 -22.39 3.28
N SER A 171 4.46 -21.44 3.74
CA SER A 171 4.28 -20.66 4.96
C SER A 171 4.95 -19.30 4.77
N VAL A 172 4.38 -18.25 5.35
CA VAL A 172 5.06 -16.95 5.45
C VAL A 172 6.12 -17.05 6.55
N GLU A 173 7.37 -16.78 6.18
CA GLU A 173 8.49 -16.78 7.11
C GLU A 173 8.47 -15.53 8.00
N GLU A 174 9.04 -15.62 9.20
CA GLU A 174 9.08 -14.53 10.18
C GLU A 174 9.70 -13.24 9.61
N ALA A 175 10.76 -13.37 8.81
CA ALA A 175 11.40 -12.23 8.15
C ALA A 175 10.43 -11.47 7.24
N ASP A 176 9.56 -12.21 6.53
CA ASP A 176 8.55 -11.69 5.60
C ASP A 176 7.23 -11.33 6.29
N ALA A 177 7.02 -11.73 7.55
CA ALA A 177 5.81 -11.49 8.32
C ALA A 177 5.71 -10.05 8.88
N TRP A 178 6.06 -9.03 8.09
CA TRP A 178 6.02 -7.61 8.51
C TRP A 178 4.65 -7.13 9.01
N HIS A 179 3.57 -7.82 8.63
CA HIS A 179 2.21 -7.53 9.07
C HIS A 179 2.00 -7.81 10.57
N SER A 180 2.83 -8.70 11.14
CA SER A 180 2.85 -8.99 12.58
C SER A 180 3.56 -7.90 13.40
N ARG A 181 4.28 -6.98 12.74
CA ARG A 181 5.12 -5.94 13.35
C ARG A 181 4.45 -4.55 13.23
N PRO A 182 3.54 -4.15 14.14
CA PRO A 182 2.80 -2.88 14.02
C PRO A 182 3.65 -1.61 14.17
N ARG A 183 4.93 -1.73 14.54
CA ARG A 183 5.88 -0.61 14.59
C ARG A 183 6.81 -0.56 13.38
N GLY A 184 6.61 -1.46 12.40
CA GLY A 184 7.50 -1.61 11.26
C GLY A 184 8.75 -2.44 11.56
N ASP A 185 9.63 -2.52 10.57
CA ASP A 185 10.85 -3.32 10.61
C ASP A 185 12.06 -2.57 11.19
N GLY A 186 11.91 -1.26 11.43
CA GLY A 186 13.02 -0.42 11.88
C GLY A 186 12.56 0.98 12.31
N PRO A 187 13.50 1.82 12.78
CA PRO A 187 13.19 3.14 13.34
C PRO A 187 12.72 4.15 12.30
N ASN A 188 12.98 3.92 11.00
CA ASN A 188 12.56 4.78 9.90
C ASN A 188 11.22 4.33 9.28
N VAL A 189 10.37 3.64 10.03
CA VAL A 189 9.08 3.17 9.53
C VAL A 189 7.96 3.87 10.29
N TRP A 190 7.14 4.61 9.55
CA TRP A 190 5.85 5.03 10.04
C TRP A 190 4.86 3.88 9.86
N SER A 191 4.01 3.63 10.86
CA SER A 191 2.98 2.61 10.77
C SER A 191 1.67 3.05 11.44
N LEU A 192 0.56 2.60 10.84
CA LEU A 192 -0.77 2.82 11.37
C LEU A 192 -1.62 1.56 11.19
N ARG A 193 -2.22 1.10 12.29
CA ARG A 193 -3.16 -0.02 12.31
C ARG A 193 -4.57 0.50 12.53
N LEU A 194 -5.49 0.14 11.62
CA LEU A 194 -6.88 0.60 11.56
C LEU A 194 -7.82 -0.60 11.56
N GLY A 195 -7.91 -1.31 12.68
CA GLY A 195 -8.66 -2.57 12.76
C GLY A 195 -8.01 -3.63 11.88
N SER A 196 -8.70 -4.02 10.80
CA SER A 196 -8.26 -5.04 9.83
C SER A 196 -7.28 -4.53 8.76
N ILE A 197 -6.87 -3.26 8.82
CA ILE A 197 -5.92 -2.66 7.87
C ILE A 197 -4.63 -2.29 8.59
N LEU A 198 -3.49 -2.58 7.98
CA LEU A 198 -2.17 -2.14 8.42
C LEU A 198 -1.47 -1.38 7.29
N LEU A 199 -0.93 -0.23 7.64
CA LEU A 199 -0.15 0.62 6.76
C LEU A 199 1.27 0.71 7.30
N GLN A 200 2.25 0.66 6.41
CA GLN A 200 3.63 1.03 6.72
C GLN A 200 4.21 1.83 5.56
N CYS A 201 5.02 2.83 5.87
CA CYS A 201 5.84 3.50 4.87
C CYS A 201 7.11 4.05 5.53
N PRO A 202 8.12 4.46 4.76
CA PRO A 202 9.27 5.14 5.32
C PRO A 202 8.83 6.46 5.96
N ASP A 203 9.29 6.75 7.18
CA ASP A 203 9.06 8.06 7.82
C ASP A 203 9.90 9.14 7.13
N PHE A 204 11.09 8.78 6.68
CA PHE A 204 11.97 9.64 5.92
C PHE A 204 12.59 8.89 4.73
N LEU A 205 12.52 9.50 3.55
CA LEU A 205 13.16 9.05 2.32
C LEU A 205 14.37 9.95 2.07
N PRO A 206 15.60 9.49 2.37
CA PRO A 206 16.79 10.30 2.15
C PRO A 206 17.03 10.56 0.66
N ARG A 207 17.60 11.73 0.33
CA ARG A 207 18.13 12.01 -1.00
C ARG A 207 19.38 11.17 -1.25
N GLY A 208 19.48 10.57 -2.44
CA GLY A 208 20.70 9.90 -2.90
C GLY A 208 20.49 8.49 -3.43
N THR A 209 21.56 7.89 -3.95
CA THR A 209 21.56 6.64 -4.73
C THR A 209 21.73 5.35 -3.91
N ASN A 210 21.99 5.45 -2.60
CA ASN A 210 22.32 4.30 -1.74
C ASN A 210 21.23 3.99 -0.69
N VAL A 211 19.98 4.36 -0.95
CA VAL A 211 18.88 4.02 -0.04
C VAL A 211 18.58 2.52 -0.17
N SER A 212 18.64 1.79 0.95
CA SER A 212 18.28 0.36 0.96
C SER A 212 16.86 0.20 0.44
N VAL A 213 16.62 -0.85 -0.35
CA VAL A 213 15.26 -1.18 -0.82
C VAL A 213 14.29 -1.27 0.35
N LEU A 214 14.74 -1.85 1.48
CA LEU A 214 13.94 -1.99 2.70
C LEU A 214 13.52 -0.63 3.31
N ASP A 215 14.35 0.40 3.16
CA ASP A 215 14.09 1.75 3.64
C ASP A 215 13.18 2.56 2.69
N THR A 216 12.71 1.94 1.61
CA THR A 216 11.84 2.57 0.60
C THR A 216 10.51 1.83 0.40
N LEU A 217 10.18 0.89 1.30
CA LEU A 217 8.99 0.05 1.18
C LEU A 217 7.73 0.71 1.75
N PHE A 218 6.73 0.84 0.88
CA PHE A 218 5.38 1.20 1.21
C PHE A 218 4.54 -0.06 1.23
N ARG A 219 3.76 -0.25 2.30
CA ARG A 219 3.03 -1.48 2.54
C ARG A 219 1.60 -1.21 2.94
N LEU A 220 0.73 -2.06 2.45
CA LEU A 220 -0.68 -2.13 2.77
C LEU A 220 -1.03 -3.59 2.99
N ALA A 221 -1.51 -3.93 4.19
CA ALA A 221 -2.14 -5.21 4.45
C ALA A 221 -3.59 -5.01 4.85
N TRP A 222 -4.43 -5.96 4.45
CA TRP A 222 -5.85 -5.98 4.78
C TRP A 222 -6.30 -7.41 5.07
N ILE A 223 -6.98 -7.60 6.20
CA ILE A 223 -7.69 -8.83 6.55
C ILE A 223 -9.17 -8.61 6.21
N PRO A 224 -9.61 -8.90 4.96
CA PRO A 224 -11.00 -8.71 4.58
C PRO A 224 -11.96 -9.62 5.35
N ASN A 225 -11.50 -10.80 5.79
CA ASN A 225 -12.22 -11.74 6.64
C ASN A 225 -11.22 -12.59 7.46
N PRO A 226 -11.65 -13.36 8.47
CA PRO A 226 -10.72 -14.09 9.35
C PRO A 226 -9.87 -15.17 8.68
N HIS A 227 -10.22 -15.58 7.47
CA HIS A 227 -9.53 -16.66 6.75
C HIS A 227 -8.52 -16.14 5.74
N ARG A 228 -8.56 -14.85 5.38
CA ARG A 228 -7.79 -14.31 4.27
C ARG A 228 -7.10 -13.01 4.64
N MET A 229 -5.86 -12.88 4.20
CA MET A 229 -5.08 -11.64 4.27
C MET A 229 -4.57 -11.30 2.87
N LEU A 230 -4.70 -10.04 2.49
CA LEU A 230 -4.15 -9.48 1.27
C LEU A 230 -3.02 -8.53 1.65
N ARG A 231 -1.91 -8.59 0.91
CA ARG A 231 -0.77 -7.69 1.11
C ARG A 231 -0.35 -7.06 -0.21
N ALA A 232 0.08 -5.81 -0.14
CA ALA A 232 0.77 -5.12 -1.21
C ALA A 232 1.98 -4.40 -0.62
N GLU A 233 3.10 -4.46 -1.33
CA GLU A 233 4.35 -3.82 -1.01
C GLU A 233 4.91 -3.16 -2.28
N ALA A 234 5.36 -1.92 -2.20
CA ALA A 234 6.01 -1.23 -3.30
C ALA A 234 7.29 -0.55 -2.82
N SER A 235 8.39 -0.70 -3.55
CA SER A 235 9.55 0.18 -3.38
C SER A 235 9.44 1.38 -4.32
N VAL A 236 9.86 2.54 -3.82
CA VAL A 236 9.86 3.78 -4.59
C VAL A 236 11.27 4.36 -4.58
N ILE A 237 11.78 4.64 -5.77
CA ILE A 237 12.99 5.42 -5.97
C ILE A 237 12.56 6.87 -6.04
N ALA A 238 12.68 7.59 -4.92
CA ALA A 238 12.38 9.01 -4.84
C ALA A 238 13.67 9.83 -4.91
N MET A 239 13.54 11.13 -5.17
CA MET A 239 14.65 12.09 -5.03
C MET A 239 15.89 11.79 -5.90
N ARG A 240 15.71 11.07 -7.02
CA ARG A 240 16.80 10.79 -7.97
C ARG A 240 17.24 12.08 -8.64
N GLU A 241 18.51 12.42 -8.47
CA GLU A 241 19.09 13.59 -9.14
C GLU A 241 19.19 13.32 -10.64
N ILE A 242 18.77 14.31 -11.42
CA ILE A 242 18.90 14.33 -12.88
C ILE A 242 19.94 15.40 -13.20
N GLU A 243 21.05 14.96 -13.79
CA GLU A 243 22.04 15.86 -14.37
C GLU A 243 21.39 16.60 -15.54
N MET A 244 21.51 17.92 -15.53
CA MET A 244 21.11 18.75 -16.65
C MET A 244 22.32 19.09 -17.51
N GLU A 245 22.13 19.11 -18.82
CA GLU A 245 23.18 19.47 -19.78
C GLU A 245 23.57 20.96 -19.72
N SER A 246 22.81 21.80 -19.01
CA SER A 246 23.12 23.22 -18.79
C SER A 246 23.69 23.48 -17.39
N GLU A 247 24.43 24.58 -17.23
CA GLU A 247 24.93 25.09 -15.93
C GLU A 247 23.80 25.46 -14.93
N GLU A 248 22.53 25.26 -15.30
CA GLU A 248 21.34 25.59 -14.51
C GLU A 248 20.97 24.47 -13.50
N GLY A 249 21.93 24.08 -12.67
CA GLY A 249 21.69 23.37 -11.41
C GLY A 249 21.19 21.91 -11.49
N VAL A 250 21.09 21.29 -10.31
CA VAL A 250 20.62 19.91 -10.13
C VAL A 250 19.10 19.89 -10.00
N ARG A 251 18.42 19.03 -10.76
CA ARG A 251 16.98 18.78 -10.60
C ARG A 251 16.72 17.42 -9.99
N VAL A 252 15.57 17.30 -9.34
CA VAL A 252 15.06 16.03 -8.84
C VAL A 252 14.04 15.46 -9.83
N GLY A 253 14.26 14.22 -10.23
CA GLY A 253 13.36 13.45 -11.07
C GLY A 253 12.05 13.10 -10.40
N ARG A 254 11.10 12.62 -11.21
CA ARG A 254 9.85 12.07 -10.67
C ARG A 254 10.16 10.78 -9.89
N PRO A 255 9.36 10.44 -8.86
CA PRO A 255 9.47 9.15 -8.22
C PRO A 255 9.28 8.02 -9.24
N GLU A 256 10.13 7.02 -9.18
CA GLU A 256 10.08 5.83 -10.03
C GLU A 256 9.69 4.62 -9.19
N ARG A 257 8.90 3.70 -9.77
CA ARG A 257 8.56 2.43 -9.12
C ARG A 257 9.80 1.52 -9.15
N GLY A 258 10.31 1.17 -7.98
CA GLY A 258 11.44 0.25 -7.85
C GLY A 258 11.01 -1.21 -7.99
N SER A 259 9.98 -1.63 -7.26
CA SER A 259 9.43 -2.99 -7.26
C SER A 259 8.01 -2.97 -6.73
N PHE A 260 7.26 -4.00 -7.02
CA PHE A 260 5.91 -4.17 -6.51
C PHE A 260 5.64 -5.63 -6.21
N ARG A 261 5.18 -5.95 -5.01
CA ARG A 261 4.82 -7.30 -4.59
C ARG A 261 3.41 -7.31 -4.04
N VAL A 262 2.67 -8.37 -4.35
CA VAL A 262 1.36 -8.65 -3.78
C VAL A 262 1.29 -10.08 -3.29
N ASP A 263 0.61 -10.28 -2.17
CA ASP A 263 0.34 -11.61 -1.64
C ASP A 263 -1.15 -11.81 -1.42
N VAL A 264 -1.60 -13.03 -1.72
CA VAL A 264 -2.92 -13.54 -1.33
C VAL A 264 -2.68 -14.69 -0.37
N LEU A 265 -3.04 -14.48 0.89
CA LEU A 265 -2.70 -15.36 2.00
C LEU A 265 -3.95 -15.89 2.69
N GLU A 266 -3.86 -17.11 3.20
CA GLU A 266 -4.90 -17.81 3.95
C GLU A 266 -4.39 -18.21 5.34
N LYS A 267 -5.23 -18.10 6.36
CA LYS A 267 -4.94 -18.59 7.72
C LYS A 267 -4.85 -20.12 7.67
N VAL A 268 -3.78 -20.69 8.20
CA VAL A 268 -3.59 -22.14 8.32
C VAL A 268 -3.28 -22.63 9.72
N GLY A 269 -3.01 -21.73 10.65
CA GLY A 269 -2.72 -22.11 12.03
C GLY A 269 -2.56 -20.90 12.93
N GLU A 270 -2.33 -21.20 14.20
CA GLU A 270 -2.04 -20.22 15.25
C GLU A 270 -0.56 -20.33 15.63
N PRO A 271 0.08 -19.21 16.03
CA PRO A 271 1.47 -19.25 16.46
C PRO A 271 1.63 -20.10 17.72
N GLU A 272 2.73 -20.85 17.82
CA GLU A 272 3.00 -21.80 18.92
C GLU A 272 2.85 -21.17 20.32
N SER A 273 3.24 -19.90 20.47
CA SER A 273 3.07 -19.13 21.72
C SER A 273 1.63 -18.98 22.23
N GLN A 274 0.62 -19.20 21.38
CA GLN A 274 -0.79 -19.25 21.79
C GLN A 274 -1.22 -20.65 22.23
N LEU A 275 -0.72 -21.70 21.56
CA LEU A 275 -1.00 -23.09 21.91
C LEU A 275 -0.49 -23.43 23.32
N GLU A 276 0.65 -22.86 23.72
CA GLU A 276 1.21 -23.06 25.06
C GLU A 276 0.40 -22.38 26.18
N LYS A 277 -0.27 -21.27 25.88
CA LYS A 277 -1.12 -20.55 26.86
C LYS A 277 -2.47 -21.24 27.07
N GLU A 278 -3.02 -21.85 26.04
CA GLU A 278 -4.25 -22.64 26.14
C GLU A 278 -4.04 -23.95 26.90
N GLN A 279 -2.84 -24.54 26.85
CA GLN A 279 -2.51 -25.74 27.62
C GLN A 279 -2.24 -25.48 29.11
N GLN A 280 -2.11 -24.22 29.51
CA GLN A 280 -1.87 -23.80 30.90
C GLN A 280 -3.15 -23.33 31.63
N HIS A 281 -4.29 -23.38 30.97
CA HIS A 281 -5.61 -23.03 31.50
C HIS A 281 -6.59 -24.21 31.39
#